data_AF-A0A7L2Y5N3-F1
#
_entry.id   AF-A0A7L2Y5N3-F1
#
_cell.length_a   1.000
_cell.length_b   1.000
_cell.length_c   1.000
_cell.angle_alpha   90.00
_cell.angle_beta   90.00
_cell.angle_gamma   90.00
#
_symmetry.space_group_name_H-M   'P 1'
#
loop_
_entity.id
_entity.type
_entity.pdbx_description
1 polymer ?
#
loop_
_entity_poly.entity_id
_entity_poly.type
_entity_poly.pdbx_seq_one_letter_code
_entity_poly.pdbx_strand_id
1 'polypeptide(L)'
;SPQFAEIMQKIEEYIGKQPKAAEVLGPVEAAPEYRVIVDANNLTVEIENELNIIHKFIRDKYSKRFPELESLVPNALDYIRTVKELGNSLDKCKNNENVQQILTNATIMVVSVTASTTQGQQLSEEELGRIEDACDMALALSGAKLRIYEYVESRMSFIAPNLSLILGASTAAKIMGVAGGLTPLSKLPACNILLLGAQRRTLSGFSSTSVLPHTGFIYHSDIVQSLPPDLRRKAARLVAAKCTLAARVDSFHESQDGKVGYELKEEIERKFDKWQEPPPVKQVKPLPAPLDGQRKKRGGRRYRKMKERLGLTEIRKQANRMSFGEIEEDAYQEDLGFSLGHLGKAGSGRVRQTQVNEATKARISKTLQRTLQKQSVVYGGKSTIRDRSSGTASSVAFTPLQ
;
A
#
# COMPACT_ATOMS: atom_id res chain seq x y z
N SER A 1 24.34 -25.73 -10.07
CA SER A 1 25.13 -26.00 -8.85
C SER A 1 24.87 -27.43 -8.40
N PRO A 2 25.88 -28.20 -7.94
CA PRO A 2 25.68 -29.55 -7.42
C PRO A 2 24.74 -29.57 -6.21
N GLN A 3 24.80 -28.54 -5.35
CA GLN A 3 23.91 -28.40 -4.19
C GLN A 3 22.44 -28.23 -4.60
N PHE A 4 22.16 -27.45 -5.65
CA PHE A 4 20.81 -27.29 -6.19
C PHE A 4 20.24 -28.62 -6.67
N ALA A 5 21.03 -29.40 -7.42
CA ALA A 5 20.59 -30.70 -7.92
C ALA A 5 20.33 -31.69 -6.77
N GLU A 6 21.19 -31.72 -5.75
CA GLU A 6 21.04 -32.58 -4.57
C GLU A 6 19.76 -32.26 -3.79
N ILE A 7 19.50 -30.98 -3.51
CA ILE A 7 18.30 -30.56 -2.77
C ILE A 7 17.03 -30.85 -3.58
N MET A 8 17.02 -30.54 -4.87
CA MET A 8 15.86 -30.83 -5.74
C MET A 8 15.58 -32.33 -5.85
N GLN A 9 16.61 -33.17 -5.94
CA GLN A 9 16.45 -34.62 -5.95
C GLN A 9 15.87 -35.16 -4.62
N LYS A 10 16.32 -34.63 -3.48
CA LYS A 10 15.75 -34.96 -2.17
C LYS A 10 14.29 -34.54 -2.09
N ILE A 11 13.94 -33.36 -2.57
CA ILE A 11 12.55 -32.90 -2.63
C ILE A 11 11.68 -33.86 -3.46
N GLU A 12 12.15 -34.29 -4.63
CA GLU A 12 11.44 -35.28 -5.45
C GLU A 12 11.26 -36.62 -4.72
N GLU A 13 12.26 -37.07 -3.97
CA GLU A 13 12.19 -38.28 -3.14
C GLU A 13 11.14 -38.16 -2.02
N TYR A 14 11.09 -37.02 -1.33
CA TYR A 14 10.16 -36.77 -0.21
C TYR A 14 8.74 -36.42 -0.67
N ILE A 15 8.55 -35.88 -1.88
CA ILE A 15 7.22 -35.67 -2.47
C ILE A 15 6.49 -37.01 -2.64
N GLY A 16 7.21 -38.07 -3.01
CA GLY A 16 6.65 -39.42 -3.18
C GLY A 16 6.39 -40.18 -1.88
N LYS A 17 6.95 -39.72 -0.75
CA LYS A 17 6.84 -40.38 0.56
C LYS A 17 5.86 -39.61 1.45
N GLN A 18 4.73 -40.22 1.79
CA GLN A 18 3.85 -39.65 2.84
C GLN A 18 4.52 -39.83 4.21
N PRO A 19 4.53 -38.80 5.06
CA PRO A 19 5.21 -38.88 6.34
C PRO A 19 4.35 -39.73 7.27
N LYS A 20 4.92 -40.80 7.81
CA LYS A 20 4.32 -41.48 8.95
C LYS A 20 4.69 -40.67 10.19
N ALA A 21 3.69 -40.01 10.80
CA ALA A 21 3.85 -39.28 12.05
C ALA A 21 4.49 -40.11 13.20
N ALA A 22 4.52 -41.45 13.06
CA ALA A 22 5.10 -42.39 14.00
C ALA A 22 6.64 -42.47 13.99
N GLU A 23 7.35 -41.91 13.01
CA GLU A 23 8.82 -42.07 12.87
C GLU A 23 9.65 -40.89 13.40
N VAL A 24 9.03 -39.79 13.83
CA VAL A 24 9.76 -38.65 14.41
C VAL A 24 10.02 -38.90 15.90
N LEU A 25 11.10 -39.64 16.19
CA LEU A 25 11.61 -39.83 17.55
C LEU A 25 12.65 -38.74 17.86
N GLY A 26 12.25 -37.70 18.62
CA GLY A 26 13.13 -36.62 19.08
C GLY A 26 12.64 -35.21 18.72
N PRO A 27 13.46 -34.16 18.94
CA PRO A 27 13.16 -32.80 18.50
C PRO A 27 12.91 -32.76 16.99
N VAL A 28 11.86 -32.07 16.55
CA VAL A 28 11.48 -31.94 15.14
C VAL A 28 12.64 -31.45 14.26
N GLU A 29 13.54 -30.63 14.84
CA GLU A 29 14.75 -30.11 14.20
C GLU A 29 15.79 -31.19 13.83
N ALA A 30 15.77 -32.33 14.50
CA ALA A 30 16.67 -33.46 14.24
C ALA A 30 16.17 -34.37 13.11
N ALA A 31 14.91 -34.20 12.66
CA ALA A 31 14.37 -34.98 11.57
C ALA A 31 15.09 -34.61 10.26
N PRO A 32 15.56 -35.61 9.48
CA PRO A 32 16.26 -35.36 8.23
C PRO A 32 15.37 -34.60 7.22
N GLU A 33 14.06 -34.82 7.28
CA GLU A 33 13.07 -34.13 6.45
C GLU A 33 12.94 -32.65 6.80
N TYR A 34 12.97 -32.29 8.09
CA TYR A 34 12.94 -30.89 8.53
C TYR A 34 14.17 -30.13 8.04
N ARG A 35 15.35 -30.75 8.09
CA ARG A 35 16.58 -30.18 7.55
C ARG A 35 16.49 -29.90 6.05
N VAL A 36 15.92 -30.82 5.27
CA VAL A 36 15.69 -30.62 3.83
C VAL A 36 14.74 -29.46 3.58
N ILE A 37 13.73 -29.23 4.43
CA ILE A 37 12.82 -28.10 4.27
C ILE A 37 13.51 -26.77 4.61
N VAL A 38 14.34 -26.74 5.64
CA VAL A 38 15.16 -25.55 5.94
C VAL A 38 16.12 -25.24 4.79
N ASP A 39 16.79 -26.26 4.26
CA ASP A 39 17.68 -26.14 3.10
C ASP A 39 16.91 -25.69 1.85
N ALA A 40 15.71 -26.22 1.62
CA ALA A 40 14.83 -25.81 0.53
C ALA A 40 14.38 -24.35 0.66
N ASN A 41 14.04 -23.89 1.87
CA ASN A 41 13.72 -22.48 2.13
C ASN A 41 14.92 -21.57 1.89
N ASN A 42 16.13 -21.94 2.35
CA ASN A 42 17.34 -21.17 2.07
C ASN A 42 17.60 -21.09 0.56
N LEU A 43 17.43 -22.22 -0.15
CA LEU A 43 17.55 -22.28 -1.60
C LEU A 43 16.53 -21.38 -2.30
N THR A 44 15.30 -21.23 -1.80
CA THR A 44 14.33 -20.29 -2.40
C THR A 44 14.80 -18.84 -2.33
N VAL A 45 15.46 -18.43 -1.24
CA VAL A 45 16.01 -17.08 -1.09
C VAL A 45 17.18 -16.87 -2.05
N GLU A 46 18.04 -17.88 -2.21
CA GLU A 46 19.13 -17.85 -3.20
C GLU A 46 18.59 -17.76 -4.62
N ILE A 47 17.58 -18.56 -4.97
CA ILE A 47 16.90 -18.49 -6.27
C ILE A 47 16.32 -17.10 -6.52
N GLU A 48 15.69 -16.46 -5.52
CA GLU A 48 15.17 -15.10 -5.67
C GLU A 48 16.28 -14.07 -5.94
N ASN A 49 17.41 -14.17 -5.25
CA ASN A 49 18.55 -13.30 -5.48
C ASN A 49 19.14 -13.50 -6.88
N GLU A 50 19.30 -14.75 -7.32
CA GLU A 50 19.76 -15.08 -8.67
C GLU A 50 18.79 -14.59 -9.74
N LEU A 51 17.46 -14.77 -9.55
CA LEU A 51 16.46 -14.22 -10.46
C LEU A 51 16.55 -12.70 -10.59
N ASN A 52 16.85 -11.99 -9.49
CA ASN A 52 17.03 -10.54 -9.53
C ASN A 52 18.31 -10.14 -10.29
N ILE A 53 19.39 -10.91 -10.15
CA ILE A 53 20.65 -10.70 -10.88
C ILE A 53 20.43 -10.95 -12.38
N ILE A 54 19.77 -12.05 -12.74
CA ILE A 54 19.44 -12.40 -14.12
C ILE A 54 18.50 -11.34 -14.72
N HIS A 55 17.47 -10.91 -13.99
CA HIS A 55 16.59 -9.84 -14.42
C HIS A 55 17.36 -8.55 -14.70
N LYS A 56 18.29 -8.16 -13.82
CA LYS A 56 19.17 -6.99 -14.05
C LYS A 56 20.02 -7.17 -15.31
N PHE A 57 20.60 -8.35 -15.51
CA PHE A 57 21.40 -8.67 -16.70
C PHE A 57 20.58 -8.54 -18.00
N ILE A 58 19.40 -9.18 -18.05
CA ILE A 58 18.50 -9.12 -19.21
C ILE A 58 18.10 -7.68 -19.48
N ARG A 59 17.72 -6.94 -18.44
CA ARG A 59 17.33 -5.54 -18.54
C ARG A 59 18.44 -4.65 -19.10
N ASP A 60 19.65 -4.77 -18.56
CA ASP A 60 20.79 -3.95 -18.99
C ASP A 60 21.19 -4.26 -20.46
N LYS A 61 21.01 -5.50 -20.93
CA LYS A 61 21.26 -5.91 -22.32
C LYS A 61 20.13 -5.52 -23.27
N TYR A 62 18.89 -5.77 -22.89
CA TYR A 62 17.71 -5.50 -23.71
C TYR A 62 17.34 -4.01 -23.77
N SER A 63 17.84 -3.19 -22.84
CA SER A 63 17.71 -1.72 -22.86
C SER A 63 18.24 -1.10 -24.17
N LYS A 64 19.24 -1.73 -24.83
CA LYS A 64 19.69 -1.31 -26.16
C LYS A 64 18.58 -1.40 -27.23
N ARG A 65 17.71 -2.41 -27.13
CA ARG A 65 16.62 -2.66 -28.09
C ARG A 65 15.36 -1.88 -27.76
N PHE A 66 14.95 -1.92 -26.49
CA PHE A 66 13.70 -1.33 -26.04
C PHE A 66 13.85 -0.80 -24.61
N PRO A 67 14.45 0.40 -24.43
CA PRO A 67 14.75 0.96 -23.11
C PRO A 67 13.49 1.28 -22.29
N GLU A 68 12.37 1.58 -22.94
CA GLU A 68 11.13 1.95 -22.27
C GLU A 68 10.47 0.78 -21.55
N LEU A 69 10.77 -0.47 -21.95
CA LEU A 69 10.12 -1.67 -21.38
C LEU A 69 10.33 -1.80 -19.87
N GLU A 70 11.49 -1.37 -19.35
CA GLU A 70 11.81 -1.41 -17.92
C GLU A 70 10.79 -0.61 -17.09
N SER A 71 10.42 0.58 -17.57
CA SER A 71 9.47 1.45 -16.86
C SER A 71 8.03 0.94 -16.96
N LEU A 72 7.71 0.25 -18.06
CA LEU A 72 6.37 -0.25 -18.35
C LEU A 72 6.05 -1.52 -17.56
N VAL A 73 7.00 -2.45 -17.44
CA VAL A 73 6.80 -3.75 -16.78
C VAL A 73 7.70 -3.86 -15.56
N PRO A 74 7.21 -3.50 -14.34
CA PRO A 74 8.02 -3.48 -13.13
C PRO A 74 8.25 -4.87 -12.51
N ASN A 75 7.43 -5.87 -12.86
CA ASN A 75 7.57 -7.23 -12.34
C ASN A 75 8.64 -7.98 -13.15
N ALA A 76 9.64 -8.53 -12.45
CA ALA A 76 10.77 -9.22 -13.06
C ALA A 76 10.35 -10.42 -13.93
N LEU A 77 9.42 -11.26 -13.46
CA LEU A 77 9.01 -12.45 -14.21
C LEU A 77 8.22 -12.08 -15.47
N ASP A 78 7.35 -11.09 -15.37
CA ASP A 78 6.57 -10.62 -16.53
C ASP A 78 7.50 -9.94 -17.53
N TYR A 79 8.49 -9.16 -17.06
CA TYR A 79 9.52 -8.56 -17.90
C TYR A 79 10.29 -9.63 -18.68
N ILE A 80 10.83 -10.64 -18.01
CA ILE A 80 11.59 -11.73 -18.66
C ILE A 80 10.75 -12.47 -19.70
N ARG A 81 9.49 -12.81 -19.36
CA ARG A 81 8.57 -13.47 -20.30
C ARG A 81 8.27 -12.59 -21.52
N THR A 82 8.04 -11.30 -21.31
CA THR A 82 7.79 -10.36 -22.42
C THR A 82 9.00 -10.17 -23.31
N VAL A 83 10.20 -10.06 -22.75
CA VAL A 83 11.46 -9.97 -23.52
C VAL A 83 11.65 -11.21 -24.39
N LYS A 84 11.40 -12.41 -23.83
CA LYS A 84 11.49 -13.66 -24.58
C LYS A 84 10.52 -13.70 -25.77
N GLU A 85 9.26 -13.30 -25.58
CA GLU A 85 8.26 -13.32 -26.66
C GLU A 85 8.52 -12.26 -27.74
N LEU A 86 9.02 -11.08 -27.37
CA LEU A 86 9.25 -9.97 -28.30
C LEU A 86 10.54 -10.13 -29.11
N GLY A 87 11.66 -10.43 -28.43
CA GLY A 87 12.98 -10.48 -29.06
C GLY A 87 13.30 -9.23 -29.88
N ASN A 88 13.75 -9.40 -31.12
CA ASN A 88 14.04 -8.28 -32.01
C ASN A 88 12.80 -7.67 -32.70
N SER A 89 11.71 -8.43 -32.83
CA SER A 89 10.52 -8.05 -33.61
C SER A 89 9.42 -7.50 -32.72
N LEU A 90 9.40 -6.17 -32.54
CA LEU A 90 8.43 -5.50 -31.66
C LEU A 90 6.98 -5.57 -32.18
N ASP A 91 6.79 -5.88 -33.47
CA ASP A 91 5.45 -6.04 -34.07
C ASP A 91 4.67 -7.21 -33.48
N LYS A 92 5.36 -8.18 -32.86
CA LYS A 92 4.74 -9.30 -32.14
C LYS A 92 3.84 -8.82 -30.99
N CYS A 93 4.03 -7.60 -30.46
CA CYS A 93 3.15 -7.01 -29.44
C CYS A 93 1.68 -6.95 -29.86
N LYS A 94 1.38 -6.81 -31.17
CA LYS A 94 0.01 -6.51 -31.65
C LYS A 94 -0.84 -7.77 -31.81
N ASN A 95 -0.23 -8.88 -32.21
CA ASN A 95 -0.93 -10.07 -32.67
C ASN A 95 -0.63 -11.34 -31.85
N ASN A 96 0.25 -11.27 -30.85
CA ASN A 96 0.65 -12.45 -30.10
C ASN A 96 -0.26 -12.70 -28.89
N GLU A 97 -0.96 -13.83 -28.91
CA GLU A 97 -1.83 -14.30 -27.82
C GLU A 97 -1.01 -14.59 -26.54
N ASN A 98 0.26 -15.01 -26.67
CA ASN A 98 1.14 -15.26 -25.53
C ASN A 98 1.38 -13.98 -24.71
N VAL A 99 1.52 -12.83 -25.37
CA VAL A 99 1.73 -11.54 -24.67
C VAL A 99 0.48 -11.12 -23.89
N GLN A 100 -0.70 -11.49 -24.39
CA GLN A 100 -1.99 -11.26 -23.70
C GLN A 100 -2.16 -12.12 -22.44
N GLN A 101 -1.51 -13.28 -22.38
CA GLN A 101 -1.49 -14.11 -21.17
C GLN A 101 -0.54 -13.56 -20.10
N ILE A 102 0.48 -12.79 -20.50
CA ILE A 102 1.50 -12.26 -19.58
C ILE A 102 1.11 -10.88 -19.05
N LEU A 103 0.67 -9.99 -19.94
CA LEU A 103 0.41 -8.57 -19.63
C LEU A 103 -1.09 -8.24 -19.73
N THR A 104 -1.51 -7.22 -18.99
CA THR A 104 -2.88 -6.69 -19.11
C THR A 104 -3.07 -5.96 -20.44
N ASN A 105 -4.30 -5.93 -20.96
CA ASN A 105 -4.63 -5.22 -22.21
C ASN A 105 -4.20 -3.74 -22.17
N ALA A 106 -4.34 -3.08 -21.02
CA ALA A 106 -3.89 -1.69 -20.85
C ALA A 106 -2.38 -1.54 -21.02
N THR A 107 -1.59 -2.43 -20.39
CA THR A 107 -0.13 -2.43 -20.54
C THR A 107 0.28 -2.79 -21.98
N ILE A 108 -0.42 -3.70 -22.65
CA ILE A 108 -0.14 -4.07 -24.05
C ILE A 108 -0.35 -2.88 -24.99
N MET A 109 -1.44 -2.13 -24.80
CA MET A 109 -1.67 -0.91 -25.58
C MET A 109 -0.54 0.10 -25.41
N VAL A 110 -0.14 0.39 -24.17
CA VAL A 110 0.96 1.33 -23.90
C VAL A 110 2.27 0.81 -24.51
N VAL A 111 2.60 -0.47 -24.31
CA VAL A 111 3.79 -1.11 -24.87
C VAL A 111 3.77 -1.07 -26.40
N SER A 112 2.63 -1.27 -27.06
CA SER A 112 2.52 -1.25 -28.52
C SER A 112 2.71 0.15 -29.12
N VAL A 113 2.22 1.18 -28.42
CA VAL A 113 2.39 2.58 -28.81
C VAL A 113 3.84 2.99 -28.62
N THR A 114 4.44 2.68 -27.46
CA THR A 114 5.86 2.98 -27.23
C THR A 114 6.77 2.19 -28.16
N ALA A 115 6.46 0.91 -28.41
CA ALA A 115 7.14 0.04 -29.37
C ALA A 115 7.17 0.62 -30.80
N SER A 116 6.11 1.33 -31.21
CA SER A 116 6.02 1.94 -32.55
C SER A 116 6.89 3.19 -32.70
N THR A 117 7.29 3.83 -31.59
CA THR A 117 8.10 5.06 -31.58
C THR A 117 9.45 4.88 -30.86
N THR A 118 9.90 3.64 -30.65
CA THR A 118 11.13 3.37 -29.90
C THR A 118 12.35 3.89 -30.62
N GLN A 119 13.29 4.45 -29.86
CA GLN A 119 14.59 4.90 -30.36
C GLN A 119 15.69 3.82 -30.31
N GLY A 120 15.33 2.59 -29.89
CA GLY A 120 16.29 1.50 -29.73
C GLY A 120 16.73 0.84 -31.04
N GLN A 121 17.81 0.07 -30.97
CA GLN A 121 18.46 -0.56 -32.13
C GLN A 121 18.28 -2.09 -32.11
N GLN A 122 18.29 -2.72 -33.28
CA GLN A 122 18.22 -4.19 -33.36
C GLN A 122 19.48 -4.82 -32.76
N LEU A 123 19.30 -5.88 -31.99
CA LEU A 123 20.40 -6.64 -31.39
C LEU A 123 20.97 -7.64 -32.41
N SER A 124 22.24 -8.00 -32.28
CA SER A 124 22.81 -9.10 -33.06
C SER A 124 22.20 -10.45 -32.62
N GLU A 125 22.23 -11.44 -33.49
CA GLU A 125 21.73 -12.78 -33.18
C GLU A 125 22.47 -13.41 -31.99
N GLU A 126 23.77 -13.17 -31.85
CA GLU A 126 24.55 -13.63 -30.69
C GLU A 126 24.12 -12.97 -29.37
N GLU A 127 23.84 -11.65 -29.39
CA GLU A 127 23.35 -10.94 -28.21
C GLU A 127 21.93 -11.39 -27.84
N LEU A 128 21.08 -11.63 -28.84
CA LEU A 128 19.72 -12.11 -28.65
C LEU A 128 19.71 -13.54 -28.09
N GLY A 129 20.53 -14.44 -28.64
CA GLY A 129 20.65 -15.82 -28.14
C GLY A 129 21.07 -15.87 -26.68
N ARG A 130 22.04 -15.03 -26.26
CA ARG A 130 22.43 -14.92 -24.84
C ARG A 130 21.29 -14.41 -23.94
N ILE A 131 20.44 -13.52 -24.44
CA ILE A 131 19.28 -13.03 -23.69
C ILE A 131 18.23 -14.14 -23.57
N GLU A 132 17.98 -14.88 -24.65
CA GLU A 132 17.03 -16.00 -24.68
C GLU A 132 17.45 -17.13 -23.73
N ASP A 133 18.73 -17.52 -23.73
CA ASP A 133 19.30 -18.48 -22.79
C ASP A 133 19.13 -18.03 -21.33
N ALA A 134 19.37 -16.74 -21.05
CA ALA A 134 19.17 -16.16 -19.73
C ALA A 134 17.69 -16.15 -19.31
N CYS A 135 16.77 -15.87 -20.25
CA CYS A 135 15.34 -15.96 -20.03
C CYS A 135 14.92 -17.40 -19.69
N ASP A 136 15.43 -18.40 -20.41
CA ASP A 136 15.13 -19.81 -20.18
C ASP A 136 15.65 -20.29 -18.82
N MET A 137 16.86 -19.88 -18.45
CA MET A 137 17.42 -20.14 -17.13
C MET A 137 16.54 -19.54 -16.03
N ALA A 138 16.09 -18.28 -16.18
CA ALA A 138 15.21 -17.65 -15.21
C ALA A 138 13.84 -18.34 -15.10
N LEU A 139 13.26 -18.78 -16.23
CA LEU A 139 12.00 -19.52 -16.23
C LEU A 139 12.14 -20.89 -15.57
N ALA A 140 13.25 -21.60 -15.81
CA ALA A 140 13.56 -22.86 -15.15
C ALA A 140 13.72 -22.70 -13.63
N LEU A 141 14.44 -21.66 -13.18
CA LEU A 141 14.58 -21.32 -11.76
C LEU A 141 13.25 -20.96 -11.11
N SER A 142 12.40 -20.20 -11.81
CA SER A 142 11.04 -19.88 -11.36
C SER A 142 10.17 -21.14 -11.22
N GLY A 143 10.27 -22.07 -12.18
CA GLY A 143 9.59 -23.37 -12.11
C GLY A 143 10.08 -24.22 -10.93
N ALA A 144 11.39 -24.27 -10.69
CA ALA A 144 11.96 -24.97 -9.53
C ALA A 144 11.48 -24.37 -8.20
N LYS A 145 11.45 -23.03 -8.11
CA LYS A 145 10.93 -22.32 -6.93
C LYS A 145 9.47 -22.68 -6.64
N LEU A 146 8.62 -22.79 -7.66
CA LEU A 146 7.22 -23.21 -7.49
C LEU A 146 7.12 -24.62 -6.91
N ARG A 147 7.93 -25.57 -7.40
CA ARG A 147 7.99 -26.93 -6.84
C ARG A 147 8.42 -26.95 -5.38
N ILE A 148 9.39 -26.10 -5.01
CA ILE A 148 9.80 -25.97 -3.60
C ILE A 148 8.63 -25.43 -2.77
N TYR A 149 7.88 -24.44 -3.27
CA TYR A 149 6.70 -23.95 -2.55
C TYR A 149 5.61 -25.00 -2.39
N GLU A 150 5.32 -25.80 -3.41
CA GLU A 150 4.36 -26.91 -3.33
C GLU A 150 4.80 -27.94 -2.29
N TYR A 151 6.09 -28.27 -2.25
CA TYR A 151 6.65 -29.17 -1.25
C TYR A 151 6.51 -28.61 0.17
N VAL A 152 6.94 -27.36 0.39
CA VAL A 152 6.85 -26.68 1.69
C VAL A 152 5.39 -26.52 2.13
N GLU A 153 4.48 -26.24 1.20
CA GLU A 153 3.04 -26.17 1.46
C GLU A 153 2.49 -27.50 1.97
N SER A 154 2.88 -28.62 1.35
CA SER A 154 2.45 -29.96 1.77
C SER A 154 2.91 -30.35 3.18
N ARG A 155 4.00 -29.72 3.67
CA ARG A 155 4.59 -29.93 5.00
C ARG A 155 4.33 -28.78 5.97
N MET A 156 3.55 -27.79 5.57
CA MET A 156 3.33 -26.58 6.36
C MET A 156 2.59 -26.85 7.67
N SER A 157 1.65 -27.79 7.67
CA SER A 157 0.92 -28.20 8.88
C SER A 157 1.83 -28.77 9.96
N PHE A 158 2.95 -29.39 9.57
CA PHE A 158 3.94 -29.93 10.49
C PHE A 158 4.93 -28.84 10.97
N ILE A 159 5.32 -27.93 10.09
CA ILE A 159 6.33 -26.90 10.38
C ILE A 159 5.76 -25.73 11.18
N ALA A 160 4.64 -25.18 10.72
CA ALA A 160 4.01 -24.00 11.28
C ALA A 160 2.49 -24.23 11.38
N PRO A 161 2.04 -25.14 12.28
CA PRO A 161 0.63 -25.46 12.45
C PRO A 161 -0.20 -24.22 12.75
N ASN A 162 0.26 -23.34 13.65
CA ASN A 162 -0.53 -22.18 14.07
C ASN A 162 -0.66 -21.14 12.94
N LEU A 163 0.40 -20.88 12.19
CA LEU A 163 0.40 -19.94 11.06
C LEU A 163 -0.47 -20.46 9.90
N SER A 164 -0.38 -21.76 9.60
CA SER A 164 -1.17 -22.41 8.55
C SER A 164 -2.67 -22.37 8.83
N LEU A 165 -3.09 -22.52 10.09
CA LEU A 165 -4.50 -22.45 10.50
C LEU A 165 -5.12 -21.06 10.28
N ILE A 166 -4.33 -20.00 10.49
CA ILE A 166 -4.79 -18.61 10.37
C ILE A 166 -4.87 -18.18 8.90
N LEU A 167 -3.82 -18.40 8.12
CA LEU A 167 -3.68 -17.84 6.77
C LEU A 167 -4.00 -18.83 5.64
N GLY A 168 -3.89 -20.14 5.91
CA GLY A 168 -3.79 -21.19 4.90
C GLY A 168 -2.34 -21.60 4.63
N ALA A 169 -2.13 -22.84 4.19
CA ALA A 169 -0.80 -23.40 3.95
C ALA A 169 -0.04 -22.68 2.81
N SER A 170 -0.73 -22.32 1.72
CA SER A 170 -0.10 -21.69 0.55
C SER A 170 0.40 -20.27 0.83
N THR A 171 -0.39 -19.46 1.54
CA THR A 171 -0.01 -18.10 1.95
C THR A 171 1.07 -18.13 3.04
N ALA A 172 0.98 -19.08 3.98
CA ALA A 172 2.01 -19.37 4.97
C ALA A 172 3.37 -19.68 4.31
N ALA A 173 3.39 -20.58 3.32
CA ALA A 173 4.60 -20.96 2.59
C ALA A 173 5.24 -19.77 1.87
N LYS A 174 4.43 -18.93 1.21
CA LYS A 174 4.92 -17.71 0.53
C LYS A 174 5.52 -16.69 1.50
N ILE A 175 4.88 -16.48 2.65
CA ILE A 175 5.38 -15.54 3.67
C ILE A 175 6.66 -16.07 4.31
N MET A 176 6.71 -17.37 4.58
CA MET A 176 7.90 -18.03 5.14
C MET A 176 9.08 -18.00 4.15
N GLY A 177 8.83 -18.28 2.87
CA GLY A 177 9.86 -18.24 1.83
C GLY A 177 10.48 -16.85 1.67
N VAL A 178 9.65 -15.81 1.56
CA VAL A 178 10.14 -14.42 1.44
C VAL A 178 10.82 -13.92 2.72
N ALA A 179 10.39 -14.42 3.89
CA ALA A 179 11.08 -14.10 5.15
C ALA A 179 12.40 -14.85 5.33
N GLY A 180 12.66 -15.91 4.56
CA GLY A 180 13.84 -16.77 4.69
C GLY A 180 13.73 -17.82 5.79
N GLY A 181 12.50 -18.29 6.07
CA GLY A 181 12.22 -19.31 7.08
C GLY A 181 11.46 -18.80 8.31
N LEU A 182 11.20 -19.71 9.25
CA LEU A 182 10.36 -19.45 10.42
C LEU A 182 11.03 -18.56 11.47
N THR A 183 12.32 -18.77 11.74
CA THR A 183 13.11 -17.97 12.70
C THR A 183 13.29 -16.50 12.29
N PRO A 184 13.63 -16.14 11.04
CA PRO A 184 13.64 -14.73 10.65
C PRO A 184 12.22 -14.15 10.63
N LEU A 185 11.21 -14.92 10.25
CA LEU A 185 9.81 -14.49 10.29
C LEU A 185 9.36 -14.11 11.72
N SER A 186 9.75 -14.87 12.75
CA SER A 186 9.36 -14.58 14.14
C SER A 186 9.98 -13.29 14.69
N LYS A 187 11.17 -12.91 14.18
CA LYS A 187 11.88 -11.66 14.50
C LYS A 187 11.28 -10.44 13.80
N LEU A 188 10.52 -10.62 12.71
CA LEU A 188 9.91 -9.50 11.99
C LEU A 188 8.77 -8.85 12.81
N PRO A 189 8.65 -7.52 12.79
CA PRO A 189 7.49 -6.83 13.37
C PRO A 189 6.25 -6.98 12.48
N ALA A 190 5.08 -6.80 13.07
CA ALA A 190 3.78 -6.92 12.37
C ALA A 190 3.61 -6.00 11.16
N CYS A 191 4.19 -4.80 11.21
CA CYS A 191 4.17 -3.87 10.09
C CYS A 191 4.96 -4.37 8.89
N ASN A 192 6.04 -5.12 9.09
CA ASN A 192 6.83 -5.69 7.99
C ASN A 192 6.14 -6.92 7.42
N ILE A 193 5.58 -7.79 8.28
CA ILE A 193 4.84 -8.98 7.86
C ILE A 193 3.62 -8.62 6.99
N LEU A 194 2.93 -7.52 7.30
CA LEU A 194 1.85 -6.97 6.46
C LEU A 194 2.29 -6.67 5.02
N LEU A 195 3.55 -6.26 4.84
CA LEU A 195 4.10 -5.81 3.56
C LEU A 195 4.84 -6.90 2.81
N LEU A 196 4.97 -8.11 3.37
CA LEU A 196 5.60 -9.23 2.67
C LEU A 196 4.81 -9.58 1.42
N GLY A 197 5.51 -9.70 0.29
CA GLY A 197 4.91 -9.92 -1.02
C GLY A 197 4.24 -8.70 -1.65
N ALA A 198 4.41 -7.50 -1.09
CA ALA A 198 3.91 -6.28 -1.72
C ALA A 198 4.68 -6.00 -3.02
N GLN A 199 3.99 -6.16 -4.15
CA GLN A 199 4.54 -5.86 -5.47
C GLN A 199 4.39 -4.37 -5.79
N ARG A 200 5.39 -3.81 -6.46
CA ARG A 200 5.26 -2.50 -7.09
C ARG A 200 4.37 -2.64 -8.31
N ARG A 201 3.32 -1.82 -8.37
CA ARG A 201 2.53 -1.65 -9.59
C ARG A 201 2.77 -0.23 -10.09
N THR A 202 3.19 -0.12 -11.34
CA THR A 202 3.20 1.16 -12.05
C THR A 202 1.75 1.46 -12.45
N LEU A 203 1.32 2.70 -12.23
CA LEU A 203 0.04 3.17 -12.77
C LEU A 203 0.23 3.34 -14.27
N SER A 204 -0.05 2.30 -15.04
CA SER A 204 -0.06 2.37 -16.50
C SER A 204 -1.43 2.88 -16.97
N GLY A 205 -1.46 4.06 -17.59
CA GLY A 205 -2.66 4.64 -18.24
C GLY A 205 -3.30 5.82 -17.50
N PHE A 206 -4.49 6.23 -17.95
CA PHE A 206 -5.27 7.37 -17.43
C PHE A 206 -6.07 7.05 -16.14
N SER A 207 -5.77 5.94 -15.44
CA SER A 207 -6.53 5.53 -14.26
C SER A 207 -6.18 6.38 -13.04
N SER A 208 -7.19 6.99 -12.41
CA SER A 208 -7.08 7.65 -11.10
C SER A 208 -7.20 6.69 -9.92
N THR A 209 -7.49 5.41 -10.18
CA THR A 209 -7.57 4.36 -9.17
C THR A 209 -6.18 4.16 -8.57
N SER A 210 -6.00 4.66 -7.35
CA SER A 210 -4.72 4.57 -6.66
C SER A 210 -4.33 3.11 -6.45
N VAL A 211 -3.07 2.78 -6.74
CA VAL A 211 -2.48 1.50 -6.30
C VAL A 211 -2.73 1.40 -4.81
N LEU A 212 -3.42 0.35 -4.38
CA LEU A 212 -3.71 0.13 -2.97
C LEU A 212 -2.36 0.00 -2.24
N PRO A 213 -1.98 0.96 -1.39
CA PRO A 213 -0.69 0.88 -0.73
C PRO A 213 -0.78 -0.18 0.37
N HIS A 214 0.33 -0.86 0.62
CA HIS A 214 0.46 -1.87 1.69
C HIS A 214 -0.39 -3.13 1.50
N THR A 215 -0.52 -3.60 0.26
CA THR A 215 -1.14 -4.89 -0.07
C THR A 215 -0.07 -5.93 -0.37
N GLY A 216 0.15 -6.85 0.58
CA GLY A 216 1.03 -8.01 0.42
C GLY A 216 0.24 -9.33 0.38
N PHE A 217 0.91 -10.46 0.62
CA PHE A 217 0.29 -11.78 0.61
C PHE A 217 -0.89 -11.90 1.60
N ILE A 218 -0.76 -11.27 2.78
CA ILE A 218 -1.83 -11.26 3.79
C ILE A 218 -3.07 -10.53 3.29
N TYR A 219 -2.92 -9.46 2.52
CA TYR A 219 -4.07 -8.77 1.94
C TYR A 219 -4.82 -9.66 0.96
N HIS A 220 -4.10 -10.46 0.17
CA HIS A 220 -4.64 -11.39 -0.83
C HIS A 220 -5.06 -12.75 -0.26
N SER A 221 -4.95 -12.96 1.05
CA SER A 221 -5.43 -14.18 1.71
C SER A 221 -6.96 -14.23 1.73
N ASP A 222 -7.51 -15.45 1.69
CA ASP A 222 -8.95 -15.68 1.65
C ASP A 222 -9.68 -15.06 2.85
N ILE A 223 -9.06 -15.15 4.04
CA ILE A 223 -9.58 -14.59 5.29
C ILE A 223 -9.76 -13.05 5.23
N VAL A 224 -8.93 -12.34 4.46
CA VAL A 224 -9.08 -10.88 4.27
C VAL A 224 -9.97 -10.58 3.07
N GLN A 225 -9.90 -11.36 1.99
CA GLN A 225 -10.68 -11.12 0.77
C GLN A 225 -12.18 -11.37 0.96
N SER A 226 -12.57 -12.23 1.90
CA SER A 226 -13.97 -12.45 2.29
C SER A 226 -14.68 -11.20 2.83
N LEU A 227 -13.92 -10.20 3.31
CA LEU A 227 -14.48 -8.98 3.88
C LEU A 227 -14.77 -7.89 2.82
N PRO A 228 -15.68 -6.94 3.12
CA PRO A 228 -15.87 -5.74 2.30
C PRO A 228 -14.58 -4.90 2.16
N PRO A 229 -14.35 -4.25 1.00
CA PRO A 229 -13.09 -3.56 0.69
C PRO A 229 -12.66 -2.51 1.72
N ASP A 230 -13.63 -1.81 2.34
CA ASP A 230 -13.38 -0.80 3.36
C ASP A 230 -12.74 -1.37 4.64
N LEU A 231 -13.07 -2.63 4.97
CA LEU A 231 -12.56 -3.32 6.14
C LEU A 231 -11.26 -4.09 5.85
N ARG A 232 -10.99 -4.48 4.60
CA ARG A 232 -9.83 -5.30 4.22
C ARG A 232 -8.50 -4.76 4.73
N ARG A 233 -8.28 -3.44 4.65
CA ARG A 233 -7.01 -2.83 5.13
C ARG A 233 -6.88 -2.88 6.66
N LYS A 234 -7.99 -2.72 7.37
CA LYS A 234 -8.02 -2.83 8.84
C LYS A 234 -7.83 -4.29 9.26
N ALA A 235 -8.46 -5.21 8.56
CA ALA A 235 -8.33 -6.65 8.73
C ALA A 235 -6.92 -7.15 8.48
N ALA A 236 -6.30 -6.78 7.35
CA ALA A 236 -4.93 -7.18 7.04
C ALA A 236 -3.94 -6.79 8.14
N ARG A 237 -4.09 -5.61 8.76
CA ARG A 237 -3.25 -5.19 9.91
C ARG A 237 -3.46 -6.07 11.14
N LEU A 238 -4.71 -6.42 11.45
CA LEU A 238 -5.04 -7.29 12.57
C LEU A 238 -4.50 -8.70 12.33
N VAL A 239 -4.76 -9.26 11.15
CA VAL A 239 -4.28 -10.58 10.74
C VAL A 239 -2.76 -10.61 10.79
N ALA A 240 -2.06 -9.64 10.20
CA ALA A 240 -0.61 -9.56 10.27
C ALA A 240 -0.09 -9.57 11.71
N ALA A 241 -0.71 -8.81 12.63
CA ALA A 241 -0.33 -8.82 14.04
C ALA A 241 -0.54 -10.20 14.69
N LYS A 242 -1.64 -10.89 14.40
CA LYS A 242 -1.92 -12.23 14.94
C LYS A 242 -1.01 -13.30 14.32
N CYS A 243 -0.71 -13.19 13.04
CA CYS A 243 0.28 -14.04 12.38
C CYS A 243 1.68 -13.86 12.97
N THR A 244 2.06 -12.65 13.42
CA THR A 244 3.36 -12.47 14.09
C THR A 244 3.44 -13.20 15.42
N LEU A 245 2.33 -13.29 16.15
CA LEU A 245 2.26 -14.05 17.40
C LEU A 245 2.33 -15.55 17.11
N ALA A 246 1.54 -16.02 16.14
CA ALA A 246 1.57 -17.41 15.71
C ALA A 246 2.96 -17.83 15.20
N ALA A 247 3.60 -17.02 14.36
CA ALA A 247 4.96 -17.26 13.86
C ALA A 247 6.00 -17.41 14.98
N ARG A 248 5.85 -16.65 16.07
CA ARG A 248 6.74 -16.74 17.24
C ARG A 248 6.52 -18.03 18.00
N VAL A 249 5.27 -18.40 18.26
CA VAL A 249 4.92 -19.66 18.92
C VAL A 249 5.39 -20.86 18.09
N ASP A 250 5.15 -20.82 16.77
CA ASP A 250 5.63 -21.84 15.85
C ASP A 250 7.17 -21.92 15.84
N SER A 251 7.89 -20.80 15.91
CA SER A 251 9.36 -20.81 15.92
C SER A 251 9.99 -21.43 17.18
N PHE A 252 9.26 -21.48 18.30
CA PHE A 252 9.71 -22.16 19.52
C PHE A 252 9.07 -23.56 19.68
N HIS A 253 8.22 -23.98 18.73
CA HIS A 253 7.51 -25.27 18.74
C HIS A 253 6.72 -25.56 20.03
N GLU A 254 6.25 -24.53 20.74
CA GLU A 254 5.56 -24.68 22.02
C GLU A 254 4.12 -25.25 21.89
N SER A 255 3.49 -25.11 20.72
CA SER A 255 2.14 -25.59 20.45
C SER A 255 2.04 -26.26 19.08
N GLN A 256 2.44 -27.55 19.03
CA GLN A 256 2.35 -28.37 17.82
C GLN A 256 0.90 -28.79 17.50
N ASP A 257 0.03 -28.85 18.51
CA ASP A 257 -1.39 -29.19 18.35
C ASP A 257 -2.21 -28.12 17.60
N GLY A 258 -1.62 -26.94 17.33
CA GLY A 258 -2.31 -25.85 16.64
C GLY A 258 -3.32 -25.07 17.50
N LYS A 259 -3.43 -25.38 18.81
CA LYS A 259 -4.41 -24.77 19.73
C LYS A 259 -4.31 -23.24 19.75
N VAL A 260 -3.09 -22.70 19.80
CA VAL A 260 -2.87 -21.25 19.79
C VAL A 260 -3.34 -20.64 18.46
N GLY A 261 -3.11 -21.32 17.34
CA GLY A 261 -3.60 -20.91 16.02
C GLY A 261 -5.13 -20.82 15.98
N TYR A 262 -5.83 -21.80 16.55
CA TYR A 262 -7.29 -21.78 16.68
C TYR A 262 -7.79 -20.60 17.52
N GLU A 263 -7.22 -20.37 18.70
CA GLU A 263 -7.60 -19.24 19.57
C GLU A 263 -7.37 -17.89 18.89
N LEU A 264 -6.24 -17.72 18.20
CA LEU A 264 -5.92 -16.50 17.46
C LEU A 264 -6.87 -16.30 16.27
N LYS A 265 -7.24 -17.37 15.58
CA LYS A 265 -8.20 -17.34 14.47
C LYS A 265 -9.59 -16.94 14.96
N GLU A 266 -10.06 -17.53 16.05
CA GLU A 266 -11.33 -17.17 16.67
C GLU A 266 -11.37 -15.68 17.07
N GLU A 267 -10.27 -15.15 17.61
CA GLU A 267 -10.19 -13.72 17.93
C GLU A 267 -10.24 -12.82 16.68
N ILE A 268 -9.67 -13.28 15.56
CA ILE A 268 -9.75 -12.57 14.26
C ILE A 268 -11.21 -12.56 13.78
N GLU A 269 -11.86 -13.72 13.74
CA GLU A 269 -13.24 -13.88 13.28
C GLU A 269 -14.20 -13.05 14.15
N ARG A 270 -14.08 -13.13 15.48
CA ARG A 270 -14.88 -12.32 16.42
C ARG A 270 -14.74 -10.82 16.18
N LYS A 271 -13.54 -10.35 15.82
CA LYS A 271 -13.29 -8.94 15.48
C LYS A 271 -13.88 -8.56 14.13
N PHE A 272 -13.87 -9.48 13.16
CA PHE A 272 -14.45 -9.26 11.85
C PHE A 272 -15.97 -9.14 11.93
N ASP A 273 -16.62 -10.03 12.67
CA ASP A 273 -18.07 -9.99 12.90
C ASP A 273 -18.47 -8.67 13.57
N LYS A 274 -17.75 -8.29 14.64
CA LYS A 274 -17.97 -7.03 15.34
C LYS A 274 -17.79 -5.78 14.46
N TRP A 275 -16.96 -5.83 13.42
CA TRP A 275 -16.80 -4.70 12.49
C TRP A 275 -17.89 -4.63 11.43
N GLN A 276 -18.54 -5.76 11.14
CA GLN A 276 -19.66 -5.85 10.22
C GLN A 276 -20.99 -5.48 10.91
N GLU A 277 -21.05 -5.60 12.25
CA GLU A 277 -22.17 -5.11 13.03
C GLU A 277 -22.41 -3.61 12.79
N PRO A 278 -23.63 -3.21 12.35
CA PRO A 278 -23.94 -1.80 12.18
C PRO A 278 -23.92 -1.09 13.53
N PRO A 279 -23.49 0.18 13.59
CA PRO A 279 -23.54 0.93 14.83
C PRO A 279 -25.00 1.03 15.30
N PRO A 280 -25.26 0.97 16.62
CA PRO A 280 -26.62 1.12 17.13
C PRO A 280 -27.20 2.45 16.67
N VAL A 281 -28.46 2.42 16.24
CA VAL A 281 -29.16 3.61 15.74
C VAL A 281 -29.10 4.70 16.79
N LYS A 282 -28.55 5.87 16.41
CA LYS A 282 -28.51 7.01 17.31
C LYS A 282 -29.94 7.46 17.58
N GLN A 283 -30.34 7.42 18.85
CA GLN A 283 -31.62 8.00 19.27
C GLN A 283 -31.65 9.49 18.94
N VAL A 284 -32.78 9.97 18.43
CA VAL A 284 -33.00 11.39 18.16
C VAL A 284 -32.94 12.12 19.51
N LYS A 285 -31.84 12.86 19.73
CA LYS A 285 -31.74 13.71 20.91
C LYS A 285 -32.71 14.87 20.73
N PRO A 286 -33.73 15.03 21.60
CA PRO A 286 -34.62 16.17 21.50
C PRO A 286 -33.81 17.45 21.65
N LEU A 287 -34.21 18.49 20.91
CA LEU A 287 -33.63 19.81 21.13
C LEU A 287 -33.85 20.22 22.59
N PRO A 288 -32.91 20.95 23.19
CA PRO A 288 -33.15 21.53 24.51
C PRO A 288 -34.40 22.41 24.43
N ALA A 289 -35.23 22.37 25.48
CA ALA A 289 -36.40 23.24 25.56
C ALA A 289 -35.96 24.70 25.33
N PRO A 290 -36.71 25.49 24.53
CA PRO A 290 -36.41 26.89 24.26
C PRO A 290 -36.71 27.73 25.50
N LEU A 291 -35.82 27.60 26.49
CA LEU A 291 -35.84 28.39 27.72
C LEU A 291 -34.86 29.53 27.55
N ASP A 292 -35.36 30.76 27.65
CA ASP A 292 -34.52 31.95 27.71
C ASP A 292 -33.80 32.00 29.05
N GLY A 293 -32.60 31.42 29.08
CA GLY A 293 -31.72 31.48 30.24
C GLY A 293 -31.27 32.91 30.53
N GLN A 294 -30.98 33.20 31.80
CA GLN A 294 -30.44 34.51 32.20
C GLN A 294 -29.14 34.85 31.44
N ARG A 295 -29.09 36.05 30.85
CA ARG A 295 -27.94 36.52 30.08
C ARG A 295 -26.68 36.59 30.94
N LYS A 296 -25.62 35.88 30.52
CA LYS A 296 -24.29 35.98 31.16
C LYS A 296 -23.70 37.38 30.95
N LYS A 297 -23.59 38.17 32.03
CA LYS A 297 -23.05 39.54 32.02
C LYS A 297 -21.51 39.61 32.11
N ARG A 298 -20.84 38.52 32.51
CA ARG A 298 -19.38 38.47 32.66
C ARG A 298 -18.71 38.19 31.31
N GLY A 299 -17.90 39.13 30.83
CA GLY A 299 -17.18 39.02 29.56
C GLY A 299 -15.66 39.12 29.73
N GLY A 300 -15.00 37.97 29.89
CA GLY A 300 -13.52 37.90 29.92
C GLY A 300 -12.88 38.14 28.55
N ARG A 301 -11.55 38.29 28.52
CA ARG A 301 -10.76 38.58 27.30
C ARG A 301 -11.08 37.64 26.12
N ARG A 302 -11.24 36.33 26.39
CA ARG A 302 -11.60 35.34 25.36
C ARG A 302 -12.98 35.60 24.75
N TYR A 303 -13.96 35.94 25.58
CA TYR A 303 -15.32 36.20 25.14
C TYR A 303 -15.44 37.53 24.37
N ARG A 304 -14.66 38.56 24.76
CA ARG A 304 -14.54 39.82 24.00
C ARG A 304 -13.96 39.56 22.60
N LYS A 305 -12.84 38.83 22.50
CA LYS A 305 -12.25 38.42 21.21
C LYS A 305 -13.20 37.58 20.35
N MET A 306 -13.99 36.70 20.96
CA MET A 306 -15.00 35.90 20.23
C MET A 306 -16.13 36.79 19.69
N LYS A 307 -16.60 37.76 20.48
CA LYS A 307 -17.59 38.76 20.04
C LYS A 307 -17.05 39.69 18.96
N GLU A 308 -15.78 40.06 19.02
CA GLU A 308 -15.11 40.84 17.96
C GLU A 308 -15.04 40.05 16.64
N ARG A 309 -14.83 38.73 16.72
CA ARG A 309 -14.76 37.84 15.55
C ARG A 309 -16.12 37.56 14.90
N LEU A 310 -17.16 37.34 15.72
CA LEU A 310 -18.51 36.97 15.25
C LEU A 310 -19.47 38.16 15.10
N GLY A 311 -19.14 39.29 15.72
CA GLY A 311 -19.95 40.49 15.67
C GLY A 311 -19.86 41.20 14.33
N LEU A 312 -20.87 42.01 14.03
CA LEU A 312 -20.85 42.91 12.87
C LEU A 312 -19.67 43.88 12.96
N THR A 313 -18.86 43.92 11.90
CA THR A 313 -17.75 44.88 11.76
C THR A 313 -18.27 46.31 11.74
N GLU A 314 -17.44 47.27 12.09
CA GLU A 314 -17.81 48.69 12.00
C GLU A 314 -18.12 49.11 10.57
N ILE A 315 -17.40 48.56 9.59
CA ILE A 315 -17.68 48.70 8.16
C ILE A 315 -19.09 48.21 7.84
N ARG A 316 -19.47 47.00 8.29
CA ARG A 316 -20.83 46.48 8.04
C ARG A 316 -21.90 47.27 8.77
N LYS A 317 -21.61 47.79 9.98
CA LYS A 317 -22.52 48.68 10.71
C LYS A 317 -22.74 50.02 10.00
N GLN A 318 -21.77 50.51 9.23
CA GLN A 318 -21.91 51.73 8.44
C GLN A 318 -22.61 51.48 7.11
N ALA A 319 -22.33 50.34 6.47
CA ALA A 319 -23.09 49.88 5.32
C ALA A 319 -24.57 49.67 5.65
N ASN A 320 -24.88 49.12 6.84
CA ASN A 320 -26.27 48.94 7.28
C ASN A 320 -26.97 50.26 7.71
N ARG A 321 -26.30 51.42 7.66
CA ARG A 321 -26.95 52.72 7.94
C ARG A 321 -27.41 53.29 6.62
N MET A 322 -28.68 53.63 6.54
CA MET A 322 -29.33 54.24 5.38
C MET A 322 -29.71 55.69 5.72
N SER A 323 -29.51 56.63 4.79
CA SER A 323 -29.98 58.01 5.00
C SER A 323 -31.43 58.10 4.53
N PHE A 324 -32.30 58.58 5.41
CA PHE A 324 -33.70 58.74 5.06
C PHE A 324 -33.88 59.84 4.01
N GLY A 325 -34.60 59.55 2.94
CA GLY A 325 -34.92 60.52 1.87
C GLY A 325 -33.88 60.66 0.75
N GLU A 326 -32.78 59.89 0.78
CA GLU A 326 -31.79 59.86 -0.29
C GLU A 326 -31.76 58.49 -0.96
N ILE A 327 -31.84 58.44 -2.29
CA ILE A 327 -31.66 57.21 -3.06
C ILE A 327 -30.16 56.92 -3.14
N GLU A 328 -29.75 55.71 -2.76
CA GLU A 328 -28.35 55.29 -2.81
C GLU A 328 -27.95 54.89 -4.24
N GLU A 329 -26.67 55.08 -4.60
CA GLU A 329 -26.15 54.84 -5.96
C GLU A 329 -26.36 53.39 -6.44
N ASP A 330 -26.43 52.43 -5.52
CA ASP A 330 -26.59 51.01 -5.79
C ASP A 330 -28.07 50.55 -5.90
N ALA A 331 -29.05 51.48 -5.84
CA ALA A 331 -30.48 51.15 -5.74
C ALA A 331 -31.06 50.36 -6.94
N TYR A 332 -30.38 50.34 -8.08
CA TYR A 332 -30.83 49.67 -9.30
C TYR A 332 -30.17 48.31 -9.59
N GLN A 333 -29.31 47.82 -8.67
CA GLN A 333 -28.55 46.59 -8.89
C GLN A 333 -29.16 45.43 -8.09
N GLU A 334 -30.30 44.91 -8.54
CA GLU A 334 -31.10 43.90 -7.83
C GLU A 334 -30.40 42.56 -7.61
N ASP A 335 -29.43 42.19 -8.46
CA ASP A 335 -28.84 40.83 -8.46
C ASP A 335 -27.40 40.77 -7.90
N LEU A 336 -26.71 41.92 -7.79
CA LEU A 336 -25.33 42.03 -7.29
C LEU A 336 -25.15 43.37 -6.54
N GLY A 337 -25.82 43.55 -5.41
CA GLY A 337 -25.77 44.85 -4.71
C GLY A 337 -25.86 44.74 -3.20
N PHE A 338 -24.72 44.68 -2.52
CA PHE A 338 -24.70 45.14 -1.12
C PHE A 338 -24.68 46.66 -1.16
N SER A 339 -25.74 47.33 -0.69
CA SER A 339 -25.68 48.79 -0.56
C SER A 339 -24.56 49.15 0.41
N LEU A 340 -23.70 50.07 -0.03
CA LEU A 340 -22.62 50.58 0.82
C LEU A 340 -23.14 51.57 1.86
N GLY A 341 -24.43 51.95 1.82
CA GLY A 341 -25.04 52.81 2.82
C GLY A 341 -24.26 54.11 3.00
N HIS A 342 -24.00 54.45 4.26
CA HIS A 342 -23.14 55.59 4.60
C HIS A 342 -21.64 55.39 4.29
N LEU A 343 -21.18 54.16 3.96
CA LEU A 343 -19.78 53.90 3.59
C LEU A 343 -19.46 54.42 2.19
N GLY A 344 -20.45 54.41 1.27
CA GLY A 344 -20.29 54.91 -0.10
C GLY A 344 -20.35 56.44 -0.22
N LYS A 345 -20.85 57.13 0.81
CA LYS A 345 -21.02 58.59 0.80
C LYS A 345 -19.71 59.31 1.15
N ALA A 346 -18.94 59.68 0.13
CA ALA A 346 -17.60 60.28 0.25
C ALA A 346 -17.53 61.70 0.90
N GLY A 347 -18.64 62.24 1.42
CA GLY A 347 -18.71 63.61 1.98
C GLY A 347 -19.14 63.71 3.45
N SER A 348 -19.37 62.59 4.14
CA SER A 348 -19.89 62.61 5.52
C SER A 348 -18.81 62.91 6.57
N GLY A 349 -18.25 64.13 6.58
CA GLY A 349 -17.63 64.86 7.71
C GLY A 349 -16.68 64.15 8.71
N ARG A 350 -16.29 62.90 8.47
CA ARG A 350 -15.48 62.07 9.36
C ARG A 350 -14.07 62.03 8.84
N VAL A 351 -13.15 62.54 9.64
CA VAL A 351 -11.73 62.74 9.31
C VAL A 351 -10.95 61.42 9.10
N ARG A 352 -11.53 60.25 9.41
CA ARG A 352 -10.88 58.93 9.20
C ARG A 352 -11.87 57.91 8.61
N GLN A 353 -11.44 57.22 7.56
CA GLN A 353 -12.14 56.05 7.02
C GLN A 353 -12.19 54.92 8.05
N THR A 354 -13.26 54.12 8.03
CA THR A 354 -13.37 52.92 8.88
C THR A 354 -12.30 51.91 8.54
N GLN A 355 -11.55 51.47 9.54
CA GLN A 355 -10.51 50.48 9.36
C GLN A 355 -11.10 49.07 9.24
N VAL A 356 -10.53 48.27 8.34
CA VAL A 356 -10.85 46.85 8.21
C VAL A 356 -10.32 46.10 9.43
N ASN A 357 -11.21 45.46 10.18
CA ASN A 357 -10.82 44.71 11.38
C ASN A 357 -10.19 43.36 11.00
N GLU A 358 -8.87 43.23 11.18
CA GLU A 358 -8.14 41.99 10.91
C GLU A 358 -8.61 40.79 11.74
N ALA A 359 -9.28 41.00 12.87
CA ALA A 359 -9.83 39.93 13.69
C ALA A 359 -10.96 39.15 13.00
N THR A 360 -11.57 39.74 11.97
CA THR A 360 -12.64 39.11 11.17
C THR A 360 -12.13 38.34 9.95
N LYS A 361 -10.81 38.37 9.69
CA LYS A 361 -10.20 37.54 8.64
C LYS A 361 -10.57 36.07 8.84
N ALA A 362 -11.04 35.42 7.77
CA ALA A 362 -11.39 34.00 7.81
C ALA A 362 -10.17 33.19 8.22
N ARG A 363 -10.33 32.38 9.27
CA ARG A 363 -9.27 31.49 9.76
C ARG A 363 -9.68 30.06 9.50
N ILE A 364 -8.71 29.31 8.99
CA ILE A 364 -8.81 27.87 8.81
C ILE A 364 -9.00 27.19 10.18
N SER A 365 -9.82 26.13 10.24
CA SER A 365 -9.99 25.35 11.45
C SER A 365 -8.66 24.70 11.87
N LYS A 366 -8.47 24.42 13.16
CA LYS A 366 -7.24 23.74 13.62
C LYS A 366 -7.05 22.38 12.95
N THR A 367 -8.14 21.70 12.61
CA THR A 367 -8.09 20.42 11.89
C THR A 367 -7.58 20.60 10.47
N LEU A 368 -8.14 21.57 9.73
CA LEU A 368 -7.72 21.86 8.35
C LEU A 368 -6.29 22.46 8.30
N GLN A 369 -5.89 23.26 9.29
CA GLN A 369 -4.51 23.73 9.43
C GLN A 369 -3.55 22.54 9.59
N ARG A 370 -3.88 21.59 10.47
CA ARG A 370 -3.05 20.38 10.68
C ARG A 370 -2.99 19.51 9.43
N THR A 371 -4.07 19.37 8.66
CA THR A 371 -4.05 18.58 7.42
C THR A 371 -3.20 19.27 6.36
N LEU A 372 -3.30 20.59 6.21
CA LEU A 372 -2.48 21.36 5.27
C LEU A 372 -1.00 21.31 5.65
N GLN A 373 -0.67 21.45 6.93
CA GLN A 373 0.71 21.34 7.43
C GLN A 373 1.30 19.94 7.20
N LYS A 374 0.50 18.87 7.31
CA LYS A 374 0.98 17.51 7.01
C LYS A 374 1.33 17.33 5.53
N GLN A 375 0.64 18.02 4.62
CA GLN A 375 0.91 17.95 3.18
C GLN A 375 2.19 18.71 2.81
N SER A 376 2.54 19.78 3.53
CA SER A 376 3.75 20.57 3.25
C SER A 376 5.07 19.94 3.74
N VAL A 377 5.02 18.84 4.50
CA VAL A 377 6.21 18.17 5.08
C VAL A 377 6.80 17.11 4.13
N VAL A 378 6.28 16.98 2.91
CA VAL A 378 6.88 16.08 1.92
C VAL A 378 8.17 16.70 1.39
N TYR A 379 9.30 16.13 1.78
CA TYR A 379 10.61 16.41 1.20
C TYR A 379 10.55 16.26 -0.34
N GLY A 380 10.50 17.39 -1.03
CA GLY A 380 10.75 17.48 -2.47
C GLY A 380 12.25 17.56 -2.72
N GLY A 381 12.93 16.41 -2.72
CA GLY A 381 14.31 16.31 -3.19
C GLY A 381 14.38 15.77 -4.62
N LYS A 382 15.42 16.21 -5.34
CA LYS A 382 15.75 15.90 -6.75
C LYS A 382 15.62 14.40 -7.09
N SER A 383 15.52 14.11 -8.39
CA SER A 383 15.36 12.77 -9.03
C SER A 383 16.04 11.60 -8.32
N THR A 384 17.24 11.81 -7.75
CA THR A 384 17.98 10.80 -6.98
C THR A 384 17.23 10.24 -5.76
N ILE A 385 16.34 11.00 -5.13
CA ILE A 385 15.49 10.51 -4.04
C ILE A 385 14.31 9.72 -4.57
N ARG A 386 13.76 10.04 -5.75
CA ARG A 386 12.65 9.26 -6.36
C ARG A 386 13.10 7.86 -6.80
N ASP A 387 14.31 7.74 -7.32
CA ASP A 387 14.85 6.44 -7.73
C ASP A 387 15.19 5.55 -6.51
N ARG A 388 15.66 6.14 -5.40
CA ARG A 388 15.98 5.42 -4.16
C ARG A 388 14.78 5.19 -3.23
N SER A 389 13.77 6.05 -3.24
CA SER A 389 12.60 5.96 -2.34
C SER A 389 11.67 4.79 -2.66
N SER A 390 11.85 4.17 -3.82
CA SER A 390 11.07 3.02 -4.22
C SER A 390 11.45 1.77 -3.39
N GLY A 391 12.63 1.76 -2.76
CA GLY A 391 13.27 0.59 -2.14
C GLY A 391 12.74 0.12 -0.79
N THR A 392 12.88 0.92 0.28
CA THR A 392 12.84 0.36 1.66
C THR A 392 12.53 1.38 2.78
N ALA A 393 12.03 2.59 2.51
CA ALA A 393 11.94 3.62 3.55
C ALA A 393 10.71 3.48 4.47
N SER A 394 10.90 2.91 5.67
CA SER A 394 10.14 3.25 6.86
C SER A 394 10.42 4.71 7.25
N SER A 395 9.38 5.53 7.43
CA SER A 395 9.49 6.93 7.81
C SER A 395 10.11 7.10 9.21
N VAL A 396 11.42 7.26 9.29
CA VAL A 396 12.09 7.69 10.53
C VAL A 396 11.94 9.20 10.64
N ALA A 397 10.97 9.65 11.42
CA ALA A 397 10.81 11.05 11.77
C ALA A 397 11.83 11.41 12.86
N PHE A 398 12.92 12.08 12.47
CA PHE A 398 13.84 12.69 13.44
C PHE A 398 13.25 14.04 13.86
N THR A 399 12.77 14.15 15.10
CA THR A 399 12.43 15.44 15.70
C THR A 399 13.72 16.07 16.23
N PRO A 400 14.17 17.24 15.74
CA PRO A 400 15.23 17.96 16.41
C PRO A 400 14.70 18.47 17.76
N LEU A 401 15.39 18.10 18.84
CA LEU A 401 15.24 18.72 20.15
C LEU A 401 15.59 20.21 19.99
N GLN A 402 14.70 21.07 20.49
CA GLN A 402 14.93 22.51 20.61
C GLN A 402 15.96 22.83 21.68
#